data_AF-B7QNV3-F1
#
_entry.id   AF-B7QNV3-F1
#
_cell.length_a   1.000
_cell.length_b   1.000
_cell.length_c   1.000
_cell.angle_alpha   90.00
_cell.angle_beta   90.00
_cell.angle_gamma   90.00
#
_symmetry.space_group_name_H-M   'P 1'
#
loop_
_entity.id
_entity.type
_entity.pdbx_description
1 polymer ?
#
loop_
_entity_poly.entity_id
_entity_poly.type
_entity_poly.pdbx_seq_one_letter_code
_entity_poly.pdbx_strand_id
1 'polypeptide(L)'
;MCLPYNNVQVRGAPAIAIVGALSLASELHEDKAPWTSKQELSSHVAERLAHLETSRPTAVNLANMANELRALAARLEKDNSVSLQDMKHRLADEAEKMLAEDLSANKAMGRHGAEHLLAHCKPPQGAAGLGVLTHCNTGSLATAGHGTALGRRRLLATS
;
A
#
# COMPACT_ATOMS: atom_id res chain seq x y z
N MET A 1 -22.52 7.79 -1.92
CA MET A 1 -22.40 7.93 -3.39
C MET A 1 -20.92 7.81 -3.73
N CYS A 2 -20.45 6.60 -4.07
CA CYS A 2 -19.04 6.29 -4.31
C CYS A 2 -18.78 6.41 -5.82
N LEU A 3 -17.84 7.26 -6.22
CA LEU A 3 -17.45 7.40 -7.62
C LEU A 3 -16.67 6.16 -8.10
N PRO A 4 -16.78 5.76 -9.37
CA PRO A 4 -16.03 4.65 -9.93
C PRO A 4 -14.52 4.89 -9.75
N TYR A 5 -13.85 3.94 -9.10
CA TYR A 5 -12.40 3.91 -8.85
C TYR A 5 -11.54 3.79 -10.14
N ASN A 6 -12.12 4.00 -11.32
CA ASN A 6 -11.42 4.07 -12.61
C ASN A 6 -10.64 5.39 -12.81
N ASN A 7 -10.74 6.33 -11.86
CA ASN A 7 -10.14 7.66 -11.95
C ASN A 7 -9.15 7.97 -10.79
N VAL A 8 -8.48 6.96 -10.24
CA VAL A 8 -7.46 7.19 -9.21
C VAL A 8 -6.22 7.88 -9.79
N GLN A 9 -5.90 9.05 -9.24
CA GLN A 9 -4.67 9.81 -9.49
C GLN A 9 -3.40 9.13 -8.94
N VAL A 10 -3.55 7.99 -8.25
CA VAL A 10 -2.48 7.22 -7.60
C VAL A 10 -1.97 6.12 -8.52
N ARG A 11 -0.66 6.09 -8.79
CA ARG A 11 -0.01 5.07 -9.63
C ARG A 11 0.85 4.14 -8.78
N GLY A 12 1.11 2.93 -9.28
CA GLY A 12 1.94 1.91 -8.62
C GLY A 12 1.16 0.89 -7.79
N ALA A 13 1.46 -0.40 -8.00
CA ALA A 13 0.76 -1.52 -7.35
C ALA A 13 0.74 -1.44 -5.81
N PRO A 14 1.82 -1.01 -5.12
CA PRO A 14 1.78 -0.90 -3.67
C PRO A 14 0.90 0.25 -3.18
N ALA A 15 0.98 1.43 -3.82
CA ALA A 15 0.18 2.59 -3.42
C ALA A 15 -1.34 2.34 -3.57
N ILE A 16 -1.75 1.58 -4.59
CA ILE A 16 -3.15 1.19 -4.80
C ILE A 16 -3.63 0.26 -3.68
N ALA A 17 -2.80 -0.70 -3.27
CA ALA A 17 -3.14 -1.61 -2.17
C ALA A 17 -3.32 -0.85 -0.85
N ILE A 18 -2.41 0.07 -0.54
CA ILE A 18 -2.48 0.88 0.67
C ILE A 18 -3.68 1.82 0.67
N VAL A 19 -3.98 2.48 -0.45
CA VAL A 19 -5.19 3.32 -0.56
C VAL A 19 -6.46 2.49 -0.35
N GLY A 20 -6.51 1.25 -0.86
CA GLY A 20 -7.61 0.32 -0.61
C GLY A 20 -7.77 -0.02 0.87
N ALA A 21 -6.67 -0.36 1.56
CA ALA A 21 -6.67 -0.67 2.99
C ALA A 21 -7.13 0.54 3.85
N LEU A 22 -6.59 1.73 3.57
CA LEU A 22 -6.93 2.95 4.30
C LEU A 22 -8.36 3.42 4.02
N SER A 23 -8.86 3.23 2.78
CA SER A 23 -10.25 3.54 2.45
C SER A 23 -11.21 2.66 3.25
N LEU A 24 -10.89 1.37 3.41
CA LEU A 24 -11.63 0.45 4.27
C LEU A 24 -11.59 0.93 5.73
N ALA A 25 -10.40 1.21 6.27
CA ALA A 25 -10.25 1.69 7.65
C ALA A 25 -11.06 2.97 7.92
N SER A 26 -11.02 3.94 7.00
CA SER A 26 -11.81 5.17 7.09
C SER A 26 -13.32 4.89 7.10
N GLU A 27 -13.80 3.99 6.24
CA GLU A 27 -15.22 3.61 6.18
C GLU A 27 -15.68 2.95 7.49
N LEU A 28 -14.82 2.15 8.12
CA LEU A 28 -15.09 1.51 9.41
C LEU A 28 -15.08 2.51 10.57
N HIS A 29 -14.31 3.59 10.46
CA HIS A 29 -14.17 4.61 11.50
C HIS A 29 -15.32 5.62 11.53
N GLU A 30 -15.86 5.99 10.37
CA GLU A 30 -16.93 7.01 10.30
C GLU A 30 -18.30 6.53 10.80
N ASP A 31 -18.41 5.30 11.35
CA ASP A 31 -19.67 4.68 11.81
C ASP A 31 -20.83 4.84 10.81
N LYS A 32 -20.50 4.93 9.51
CA LYS A 32 -21.45 5.19 8.42
C LYS A 32 -22.52 4.10 8.29
N ALA A 33 -22.28 2.93 8.87
CA ALA A 33 -23.26 1.89 9.06
C ALA A 33 -23.28 1.46 10.54
N PRO A 34 -24.47 1.37 11.16
CA PRO A 34 -24.62 0.79 12.50
C PRO A 34 -24.45 -0.74 12.38
N TRP A 35 -23.21 -1.20 12.34
CA TRP A 35 -22.91 -2.63 12.34
C TRP A 35 -23.50 -3.27 13.59
N THR A 36 -24.34 -4.29 13.41
CA THR A 36 -25.05 -4.97 14.49
C THR A 36 -24.31 -6.20 15.01
N SER A 37 -23.34 -6.71 14.24
CA SER A 37 -22.55 -7.88 14.60
C SER A 37 -21.16 -7.91 13.94
N LYS A 38 -20.24 -8.69 14.51
CA LYS A 38 -18.92 -8.95 13.90
C LYS A 38 -19.02 -9.67 12.55
N GLN A 39 -20.04 -10.50 12.38
CA GLN A 39 -20.25 -11.26 11.15
C GLN A 39 -20.72 -10.36 9.99
N GLU A 40 -21.56 -9.37 10.29
CA GLU A 40 -21.95 -8.33 9.34
C GLU A 40 -20.73 -7.50 8.92
N LEU A 41 -19.91 -7.08 9.89
CA LEU A 41 -18.67 -6.35 9.62
C LEU A 41 -17.68 -7.17 8.76
N SER A 42 -17.47 -8.44 9.10
CA SER A 42 -16.59 -9.36 8.36
C SER A 42 -17.06 -9.56 6.92
N SER A 43 -18.36 -9.73 6.73
CA SER A 43 -18.99 -9.90 5.41
C SER A 43 -18.84 -8.63 4.56
N HIS A 44 -19.06 -7.46 5.16
CA HIS A 44 -18.85 -6.17 4.49
C HIS A 44 -17.40 -5.95 4.08
N VAL A 45 -16.45 -6.25 4.97
CA VAL A 45 -15.02 -6.19 4.66
C VAL A 45 -14.68 -7.11 3.48
N ALA A 46 -15.20 -8.34 3.47
CA ALA A 46 -14.97 -9.28 2.37
C ALA A 46 -15.52 -8.75 1.03
N GLU A 47 -16.74 -8.20 1.02
CA GLU A 47 -17.36 -7.61 -0.16
C GLU A 47 -16.55 -6.41 -0.70
N ARG A 48 -16.16 -5.48 0.18
CA ARG A 48 -15.35 -4.31 -0.18
C ARG A 48 -14.02 -4.71 -0.79
N LEU A 49 -13.35 -5.70 -0.21
CA LEU A 49 -12.08 -6.20 -0.70
C LEU A 49 -12.22 -6.91 -2.06
N ALA A 50 -13.28 -7.70 -2.24
CA ALA A 50 -13.59 -8.31 -3.53
C ALA A 50 -13.86 -7.24 -4.61
N HIS A 51 -14.63 -6.20 -4.27
CA HIS A 51 -14.86 -5.08 -5.18
C HIS A 51 -13.55 -4.36 -5.55
N LEU A 52 -12.67 -4.11 -4.57
CA LEU A 52 -11.35 -3.51 -4.82
C LEU A 52 -10.53 -4.37 -5.79
N GLU A 53 -10.47 -5.68 -5.61
CA GLU A 53 -9.74 -6.59 -6.51
C GLU A 53 -10.27 -6.54 -7.97
N THR A 54 -11.58 -6.36 -8.17
CA THR A 54 -12.14 -6.24 -9.53
C THR A 54 -11.67 -4.99 -10.27
N SER A 55 -11.29 -3.93 -9.54
CA SER A 55 -10.84 -2.68 -10.17
C SER A 55 -9.52 -2.85 -10.92
N ARG A 56 -8.62 -3.73 -10.43
CA ARG A 56 -7.28 -3.95 -11.00
C ARG A 56 -6.79 -5.39 -10.75
N PRO A 57 -7.34 -6.39 -11.47
CA PRO A 57 -7.15 -7.82 -11.18
C PRO A 57 -5.71 -8.33 -11.35
N THR A 58 -4.82 -7.56 -11.99
CA THR A 58 -3.40 -7.91 -12.17
C THR A 58 -2.49 -7.38 -11.06
N ALA A 59 -3.01 -6.60 -10.11
CA ALA A 59 -2.23 -6.05 -9.01
C ALA A 59 -2.09 -7.09 -7.88
N VAL A 60 -1.05 -7.91 -7.93
CA VAL A 60 -0.77 -8.95 -6.91
C VAL A 60 -0.68 -8.36 -5.50
N ASN A 61 -0.09 -7.16 -5.33
CA ASN A 61 -0.04 -6.47 -4.04
C ASN A 61 -1.44 -6.19 -3.45
N LEU A 62 -2.42 -5.87 -4.31
CA LEU A 62 -3.79 -5.62 -3.88
C LEU A 62 -4.45 -6.93 -3.40
N ALA A 63 -4.25 -8.02 -4.14
CA ALA A 63 -4.75 -9.33 -3.76
C ALA A 63 -4.14 -9.83 -2.43
N ASN A 64 -2.83 -9.63 -2.23
CA ASN A 64 -2.15 -9.99 -0.99
C ASN A 64 -2.70 -9.20 0.20
N MET A 65 -2.80 -7.86 0.08
CA MET A 65 -3.40 -6.99 1.09
C MET A 65 -4.83 -7.43 1.43
N ALA A 66 -5.65 -7.69 0.40
CA ALA A 66 -7.03 -8.12 0.57
C ALA A 66 -7.11 -9.48 1.29
N ASN A 67 -6.24 -10.43 0.95
CA ASN A 67 -6.17 -11.72 1.64
C ASN A 67 -5.78 -11.59 3.12
N GLU A 68 -4.80 -10.72 3.44
CA GLU A 68 -4.37 -10.47 4.81
C GLU A 68 -5.49 -9.84 5.66
N LEU A 69 -6.17 -8.81 5.14
CA LEU A 69 -7.29 -8.18 5.84
C LEU A 69 -8.50 -9.10 5.99
N ARG A 70 -8.83 -9.92 4.98
CA ARG A 70 -9.87 -10.96 5.10
C ARG A 70 -9.54 -11.97 6.19
N ALA A 71 -8.29 -12.46 6.21
CA ALA A 71 -7.84 -13.41 7.20
C ALA A 71 -7.89 -12.82 8.61
N LEU A 72 -7.51 -11.55 8.76
CA LEU A 72 -7.63 -10.84 10.04
C LEU A 72 -9.11 -10.70 10.47
N ALA A 73 -9.99 -10.24 9.57
CA ALA A 73 -11.42 -10.11 9.85
C ALA A 73 -12.04 -11.45 10.29
N ALA A 74 -11.76 -12.54 9.56
CA ALA A 74 -12.26 -13.87 9.88
C ALA A 74 -11.74 -14.42 11.23
N ARG A 75 -10.52 -14.06 11.63
CA ARG A 75 -9.97 -14.41 12.95
C ARG A 75 -10.68 -13.64 14.07
N LEU A 76 -10.82 -12.32 13.92
CA LEU A 76 -11.44 -11.45 14.92
C LEU A 76 -12.94 -11.72 15.08
N GLU A 77 -13.62 -12.10 14.00
CA GLU A 77 -15.01 -12.52 14.01
C GLU A 77 -15.23 -13.70 14.98
N LYS A 78 -14.36 -14.72 14.91
CA LYS A 78 -14.43 -15.95 15.73
C LYS A 78 -13.94 -15.77 17.16
N ASP A 79 -13.24 -14.68 17.46
CA ASP A 79 -12.67 -14.42 18.77
C ASP A 79 -13.69 -13.74 19.70
N ASN A 80 -14.32 -14.51 20.59
CA ASN A 80 -15.32 -14.00 21.54
C ASN A 80 -14.76 -12.98 22.55
N SER A 81 -13.43 -12.88 22.71
CA SER A 81 -12.80 -11.87 23.58
C SER A 81 -12.73 -10.49 22.93
N VAL A 82 -12.92 -10.40 21.60
CA VAL A 82 -12.84 -9.17 20.83
C VAL A 82 -14.24 -8.61 20.63
N SER A 83 -14.46 -7.37 21.09
CA SER A 83 -15.69 -6.63 20.84
C SER A 83 -15.77 -6.16 19.38
N LEU A 84 -16.96 -5.79 18.93
CA LEU A 84 -17.14 -5.20 17.59
C LEU A 84 -16.30 -3.93 17.41
N GLN A 85 -16.19 -3.11 18.45
CA GLN A 85 -15.39 -1.89 18.43
C GLN A 85 -13.89 -2.21 18.33
N ASP A 86 -13.41 -3.19 19.10
CA ASP A 86 -12.02 -3.64 19.02
C ASP A 86 -11.70 -4.26 17.67
N MET A 87 -12.64 -4.96 17.04
CA MET A 87 -12.48 -5.51 15.70
C MET A 87 -12.26 -4.39 14.67
N LYS A 88 -13.03 -3.30 14.74
CA LYS A 88 -12.82 -2.12 13.87
C LYS A 88 -11.43 -1.51 14.08
N HIS A 89 -11.04 -1.32 15.34
CA HIS A 89 -9.75 -0.73 15.69
C HIS A 89 -8.59 -1.56 15.16
N ARG A 90 -8.61 -2.88 15.38
CA ARG A 90 -7.56 -3.79 14.91
C ARG A 90 -7.46 -3.86 13.39
N LEU A 91 -8.59 -3.75 12.67
CA LEU A 91 -8.58 -3.67 11.21
C LEU A 91 -7.96 -2.35 10.71
N ALA A 92 -8.23 -1.24 11.40
CA ALA A 92 -7.61 0.05 11.09
C ALA A 92 -6.10 0.04 11.41
N ASP A 93 -5.71 -0.48 12.58
CA ASP A 93 -4.31 -0.62 12.98
C ASP A 93 -3.51 -1.45 11.97
N GLU A 94 -4.09 -2.55 11.45
CA GLU A 94 -3.42 -3.36 10.44
C GLU A 94 -3.26 -2.61 9.11
N ALA A 95 -4.26 -1.81 8.70
CA ALA A 95 -4.15 -0.98 7.50
C ALA A 95 -3.05 0.09 7.64
N GLU A 96 -2.93 0.74 8.80
CA GLU A 96 -1.87 1.70 9.09
C GLU A 96 -0.49 1.04 9.15
N LYS A 97 -0.41 -0.16 9.72
CA LYS A 97 0.82 -0.96 9.75
C LYS A 97 1.27 -1.33 8.34
N MET A 98 0.37 -1.79 7.47
CA MET A 98 0.68 -2.06 6.06
C MET A 98 1.22 -0.82 5.34
N LEU A 99 0.67 0.37 5.61
CA LEU A 99 1.20 1.65 5.08
C LEU A 99 2.64 1.89 5.54
N ALA A 100 2.92 1.72 6.85
CA ALA A 100 4.24 1.93 7.41
C ALA A 100 5.28 0.95 6.84
N GLU A 101 4.88 -0.32 6.67
CA GLU A 101 5.71 -1.37 6.09
C GLU A 101 6.03 -1.07 4.61
N ASP A 102 5.03 -0.67 3.81
CA ASP A 102 5.24 -0.28 2.41
C ASP A 102 6.21 0.91 2.30
N LEU A 103 6.04 1.92 3.14
CA LEU A 103 6.95 3.08 3.18
C LEU A 103 8.39 2.66 3.52
N SER A 104 8.56 1.77 4.49
CA SER A 104 9.87 1.26 4.91
C SER A 104 10.53 0.45 3.80
N ALA A 105 9.79 -0.47 3.17
CA ALA A 105 10.26 -1.29 2.06
C ALA A 105 10.68 -0.44 0.86
N ASN A 106 9.87 0.57 0.50
CA ASN A 106 10.19 1.50 -0.59
C ASN A 106 11.50 2.27 -0.35
N LYS A 107 11.73 2.74 0.88
CA LYS A 107 12.99 3.41 1.25
C LYS A 107 14.19 2.45 1.20
N ALA A 108 14.05 1.24 1.74
CA ALA A 108 15.12 0.25 1.77
C ALA A 108 15.52 -0.19 0.35
N MET A 109 14.54 -0.46 -0.52
CA MET A 109 14.80 -0.78 -1.94
C MET A 109 15.53 0.35 -2.66
N GLY A 110 15.12 1.61 -2.43
CA GLY A 110 15.79 2.78 -3.01
C GLY A 110 17.26 2.89 -2.58
N ARG A 111 17.55 2.67 -1.29
CA ARG A 111 18.92 2.67 -0.75
C ARG A 111 19.77 1.55 -1.33
N HIS A 112 19.31 0.29 -1.26
CA HIS A 112 20.07 -0.85 -1.75
C HIS A 112 20.31 -0.79 -3.26
N GLY A 113 19.34 -0.30 -4.03
CA GLY A 113 19.52 -0.04 -5.45
C GLY A 113 20.62 1.01 -5.71
N ALA A 114 20.61 2.13 -4.97
CA ALA A 114 21.63 3.16 -5.10
C ALA A 114 23.04 2.64 -4.74
N GLU A 115 23.17 1.95 -3.61
CA GLU A 115 24.43 1.32 -3.15
C GLU A 115 24.97 0.35 -4.19
N HIS A 116 24.12 -0.55 -4.71
CA HIS A 116 24.51 -1.52 -5.72
C HIS A 116 25.01 -0.84 -7.00
N LEU A 117 24.35 0.22 -7.45
CA LEU A 117 24.71 0.93 -8.67
C LEU A 117 25.99 1.75 -8.53
N LEU A 118 26.21 2.36 -7.36
CA LEU A 118 27.47 3.05 -7.07
C LEU A 118 28.64 2.06 -6.95
N ALA A 119 28.40 0.85 -6.44
CA ALA A 119 29.43 -0.18 -6.35
C ALA A 119 29.82 -0.79 -7.71
N HIS A 120 28.88 -0.88 -8.66
CA HIS A 120 29.08 -1.63 -9.91
C HIS A 120 29.14 -0.76 -11.17
N CYS A 121 28.72 0.51 -11.11
CA CYS A 121 28.77 1.41 -12.24
C CYS A 121 29.69 2.60 -11.90
N LYS A 122 30.66 2.86 -12.78
CA LYS A 122 31.50 4.05 -12.68
C LYS A 122 30.95 5.15 -13.59
N PRO A 123 30.93 6.41 -13.12
CA PRO A 123 30.60 7.52 -14.00
C PRO A 123 31.59 7.59 -15.17
N PRO A 124 31.14 8.01 -16.37
CA PRO A 124 32.04 8.33 -17.47
C PRO A 124 33.11 9.33 -17.05
N GLN A 125 34.29 9.28 -17.68
CA GLN A 125 35.35 10.25 -17.38
C GLN A 125 34.86 11.69 -17.60
N GLY A 126 35.05 12.54 -16.59
CA GLY A 126 34.58 13.94 -16.60
C GLY A 126 33.11 14.14 -16.22
N ALA A 127 32.35 13.08 -15.94
CA ALA A 127 30.98 13.19 -15.45
C ALA A 127 30.93 13.34 -13.92
N ALA A 128 30.07 14.23 -13.44
CA ALA A 128 29.85 14.45 -12.01
C ALA A 128 29.09 13.29 -11.31
N GLY A 129 28.57 12.30 -12.06
CA GLY A 129 27.81 11.19 -11.48
C GLY A 129 27.27 10.21 -12.52
N LEU A 130 26.48 9.23 -12.05
CA LEU A 130 25.86 8.20 -12.88
C LEU A 130 24.56 8.70 -13.53
N GLY A 131 24.46 8.59 -14.86
CA GLY A 131 23.21 8.80 -15.58
C GLY A 131 22.25 7.63 -15.40
N VAL A 132 20.99 7.91 -15.06
CA VAL A 132 19.94 6.88 -14.85
C VAL A 132 18.78 7.10 -15.81
N LEU A 133 18.61 6.16 -16.73
CA LEU A 133 17.43 6.06 -17.57
C LEU A 133 16.39 5.15 -16.90
N THR A 134 15.18 5.65 -16.75
CA THR A 134 14.02 4.90 -16.25
C THR A 134 12.92 4.92 -17.30
N HIS A 135 12.11 3.87 -17.35
CA HIS A 135 10.92 3.79 -18.19
C HIS A 135 9.68 3.77 -17.28
N CYS A 136 8.66 4.58 -17.59
CA CYS A 136 7.50 4.88 -16.72
C CYS A 136 7.83 5.72 -15.45
N ASN A 137 6.89 5.85 -14.51
CA ASN A 137 7.03 6.58 -13.24
C ASN A 137 7.08 5.59 -12.07
N THR A 138 8.18 5.61 -11.33
CA THR A 138 8.48 4.75 -10.17
C THR A 138 8.91 5.60 -8.97
N GLY A 139 8.53 6.89 -8.95
CA GLY A 139 8.91 7.85 -7.92
C GLY A 139 7.97 7.87 -6.73
N SER A 140 8.05 8.91 -5.91
CA SER A 140 7.09 9.19 -4.82
C SER A 140 5.64 9.39 -5.29
N LEU A 141 5.42 9.51 -6.60
CA LEU A 141 4.12 9.51 -7.27
C LEU A 141 3.58 8.09 -7.57
N ALA A 142 4.41 7.06 -7.39
CA ALA A 142 4.12 5.67 -7.72
C ALA A 142 4.19 4.73 -6.48
N THR A 143 4.39 5.28 -5.29
CA THR A 143 4.62 4.56 -4.02
C THR A 143 4.12 5.43 -2.85
N ALA A 144 3.95 4.88 -1.65
CA ALA A 144 3.57 5.66 -0.45
C ALA A 144 4.60 6.74 -0.05
N GLY A 145 5.78 6.76 -0.69
CA GLY A 145 6.80 7.79 -0.56
C GLY A 145 8.14 7.31 -1.14
N HIS A 146 9.03 8.26 -1.49
CA HIS A 146 10.37 8.05 -2.10
C HIS A 146 10.40 7.48 -3.53
N GLY A 147 9.61 6.46 -3.85
CA GLY A 147 9.73 5.74 -5.12
C GLY A 147 10.71 4.58 -5.08
N THR A 148 10.51 3.60 -5.95
CA THR A 148 11.42 2.47 -6.15
C THR A 148 12.60 2.87 -7.05
N ALA A 149 12.42 2.95 -8.37
CA ALA A 149 13.53 3.30 -9.28
C ALA A 149 13.82 4.81 -9.35
N LEU A 150 12.86 5.67 -9.03
CA LEU A 150 13.02 7.14 -9.07
C LEU A 150 13.44 7.76 -7.73
N GLY A 151 13.29 7.05 -6.60
CA GLY A 151 13.87 7.46 -5.31
C GLY A 151 15.40 7.59 -5.37
N ARG A 152 16.01 6.82 -6.28
CA ARG A 152 17.42 6.85 -6.63
C ARG A 152 17.92 8.22 -7.15
N ARG A 153 17.10 9.01 -7.86
CA ARG A 153 17.54 10.34 -8.37
C ARG A 153 17.78 11.37 -7.27
N ARG A 154 17.05 11.31 -6.15
CA ARG A 154 17.24 12.25 -5.03
C ARG A 154 18.51 11.96 -4.23
N LEU A 155 18.83 10.68 -4.03
CA LEU A 155 20.07 10.25 -3.36
C LEU A 155 21.32 10.57 -4.19
N LEU A 156 21.26 10.40 -5.52
CA LEU A 156 22.38 10.71 -6.41
C LEU A 156 22.56 12.22 -6.71
N ALA A 157 21.61 13.08 -6.33
CA ALA A 157 21.72 14.53 -6.52
C ALA A 157 22.30 15.26 -5.29
N THR A 158 22.55 14.55 -4.19
CA THR A 158 23.04 15.09 -2.92
C THR A 158 24.41 14.55 -2.51
N SER A 159 25.09 13.83 -3.41
CA SER A 159 26.46 13.32 -3.23
C SER A 159 27.39 13.94 -4.27
#